data_AF-A0A554VD03-F1
#
_entry.id   AF-A0A554VD03-F1
#
_cell.length_a   1.000
_cell.length_b   1.000
_cell.length_c   1.000
_cell.angle_alpha   90.00
_cell.angle_beta   90.00
_cell.angle_gamma   90.00
#
_symmetry.space_group_name_H-M   'P 1'
#
loop_
_entity.id
_entity.type
_entity.pdbx_description
1 polymer ?
#
loop_
_entity_poly.entity_id
_entity_poly.type
_entity_poly.pdbx_seq_one_letter_code
_entity_poly.pdbx_strand_id
1 'polypeptide(L)'
;MKKVLSIILCFQFGIIFSQEENREKTINEANQFIATGNKVLVNDGNFPEAEGEYRKAIAKNPVDPTAKYNLANAYYTSEKYDEATVRYTEAAKVATAKSEKHKAFHNQGNTYMEQKKYKEAVEAYKNALRSNPKDDETRYNLALAKKMLEQQQKEDEKNKDKNKDKDKDKKDDNKDKKEGDDKKDEKGDEGEKDKDEKGDPKDDKKDKGDKGDEEKENEGDKEKDEKGEPKDDKKDKGEDQKDEQGKPKDEQAQPRPQGQLSPERVKSLLEAMNNQEKKVQDKINAKKVKGAKTRTDKDW
;
A
#
# COMPACT_ATOMS: atom_id res chain seq x y z
N MET A 1 32.45 -47.08 36.74
CA MET A 1 31.55 -46.50 35.71
C MET A 1 30.41 -45.65 36.29
N LYS A 2 29.60 -46.13 37.24
CA LYS A 2 28.49 -45.35 37.82
C LYS A 2 28.90 -43.97 38.41
N LYS A 3 30.01 -43.89 39.14
CA LYS A 3 30.52 -42.63 39.72
C LYS A 3 30.98 -41.61 38.66
N VAL A 4 31.55 -42.06 37.54
CA VAL A 4 31.97 -41.19 36.43
C VAL A 4 30.76 -40.67 35.66
N LEU A 5 29.73 -41.50 35.50
CA LEU A 5 28.46 -41.11 34.88
C LEU A 5 27.73 -40.03 35.71
N SER A 6 27.73 -40.15 37.04
CA SER A 6 27.13 -39.16 37.94
C SER A 6 27.87 -37.80 37.91
N ILE A 7 29.20 -37.80 37.81
CA ILE A 7 29.99 -36.56 37.72
C ILE A 7 29.73 -35.83 36.39
N ILE A 8 29.62 -36.56 35.28
CA ILE A 8 29.28 -35.98 33.97
C ILE A 8 27.87 -35.40 33.99
N LEU A 9 26.90 -36.10 34.61
CA LEU A 9 25.53 -35.60 34.76
C LEU A 9 25.50 -34.30 35.60
N CYS A 10 26.18 -34.24 36.74
CA CYS A 10 26.26 -33.03 37.56
C CYS A 10 26.94 -31.86 36.84
N PHE A 11 27.96 -32.11 36.01
CA PHE A 11 28.63 -31.07 35.24
C PHE A 11 27.74 -30.50 34.12
N GLN A 12 26.94 -31.34 33.44
CA GLN A 12 25.98 -30.88 32.44
C GLN A 12 24.84 -30.06 33.07
N PHE A 13 24.34 -30.45 34.25
CA PHE A 13 23.35 -29.65 34.98
C PHE A 13 23.92 -28.29 35.44
N GLY A 14 25.19 -28.23 35.89
CA GLY A 14 25.83 -26.97 36.28
C GLY A 14 26.01 -25.97 35.12
N ILE A 15 26.35 -26.47 33.93
CA ILE A 15 26.48 -25.62 32.72
C ILE A 15 25.11 -25.09 32.27
N ILE A 16 24.06 -25.93 32.28
CA ILE A 16 22.70 -25.50 31.91
C ILE A 16 22.18 -24.44 32.90
N PHE A 17 22.35 -24.66 34.20
CA PHE A 17 21.93 -23.69 35.23
C PHE A 17 22.64 -22.34 35.10
N SER A 18 23.95 -22.34 34.82
CA SER A 18 24.72 -21.11 34.59
C SER A 18 24.32 -20.38 33.30
N GLN A 19 23.96 -21.12 32.24
CA GLN A 19 23.42 -20.50 31.02
C GLN A 19 22.03 -19.91 31.22
N GLU A 20 21.21 -20.52 32.08
CA GLU A 20 19.85 -20.08 32.38
C GLU A 20 19.83 -18.79 33.21
N GLU A 21 20.69 -18.67 34.24
CA GLU A 21 20.87 -17.44 35.02
C GLU A 21 21.35 -16.26 34.16
N ASN A 22 22.31 -16.52 33.25
CA ASN A 22 22.78 -15.51 32.30
C ASN A 22 21.68 -15.08 31.29
N ARG A 23 20.81 -16.01 30.89
CA ARG A 23 19.68 -15.73 30.00
C ARG A 23 18.64 -14.85 30.69
N GLU A 24 18.27 -15.16 31.92
CA GLU A 24 17.31 -14.38 32.69
C GLU A 24 17.80 -12.94 32.88
N LYS A 25 19.07 -12.77 33.27
CA LYS A 25 19.69 -11.45 33.38
C LYS A 25 19.62 -10.66 32.07
N THR A 26 19.94 -11.31 30.95
CA THR A 26 19.91 -10.67 29.63
C THR A 26 18.49 -10.25 29.21
N ILE A 27 17.48 -11.07 29.53
CA ILE A 27 16.06 -10.75 29.30
C ILE A 27 15.64 -9.55 30.17
N ASN A 28 16.03 -9.54 31.45
CA ASN A 28 15.72 -8.44 32.35
C ASN A 28 16.35 -7.11 31.90
N GLU A 29 17.62 -7.13 31.47
CA GLU A 29 18.28 -5.97 30.87
C GLU A 29 17.55 -5.49 29.60
N ALA A 30 17.14 -6.41 28.72
CA ALA A 30 16.36 -6.06 27.53
C ALA A 30 15.02 -5.41 27.90
N ASN A 31 14.31 -5.93 28.90
CA ASN A 31 13.05 -5.39 29.38
C ASN A 31 13.21 -3.99 29.99
N GLN A 32 14.32 -3.74 30.70
CA GLN A 32 14.63 -2.40 31.19
C GLN A 32 14.83 -1.41 30.04
N PHE A 33 15.59 -1.79 29.01
CA PHE A 33 15.76 -0.96 27.81
C PHE A 33 14.43 -0.70 27.08
N ILE A 34 13.54 -1.70 26.98
CA ILE A 34 12.18 -1.51 26.42
C ILE A 34 11.39 -0.50 27.26
N ALA A 35 11.41 -0.64 28.59
CA ALA A 35 10.69 0.25 29.49
C ALA A 35 11.20 1.69 29.41
N THR A 36 12.52 1.89 29.39
CA THR A 36 13.14 3.21 29.20
C THR A 36 12.76 3.80 27.85
N GLY A 37 12.89 3.03 26.75
CA GLY A 37 12.51 3.49 25.41
C GLY A 37 11.05 3.92 25.34
N ASN A 38 10.14 3.13 25.93
CA ASN A 38 8.71 3.49 26.00
C ASN A 38 8.49 4.80 26.78
N LYS A 39 9.16 4.95 27.92
CA LYS A 39 9.03 6.14 28.77
C LYS A 39 9.51 7.40 28.05
N VAL A 40 10.70 7.35 27.45
CA VAL A 40 11.30 8.46 26.70
C VAL A 40 10.40 8.86 25.53
N LEU A 41 9.87 7.88 24.80
CA LEU A 41 9.00 8.14 23.66
C LEU A 41 7.68 8.80 24.06
N VAL A 42 7.05 8.32 25.15
CA VAL A 42 5.74 8.82 25.60
C VAL A 42 5.85 10.18 26.30
N ASN A 43 6.85 10.37 27.16
CA ASN A 43 6.95 11.57 27.98
C ASN A 43 7.64 12.72 27.27
N ASP A 44 8.73 12.40 26.56
CA ASP A 44 9.65 13.42 26.04
C ASP A 44 9.50 13.59 24.52
N GLY A 45 8.78 12.67 23.85
CA GLY A 45 8.69 12.62 22.39
C GLY A 45 10.05 12.41 21.71
N ASN A 46 11.09 12.07 22.47
CA ASN A 46 12.47 12.00 22.00
C ASN A 46 12.70 10.68 21.26
N PHE A 47 12.30 10.66 19.99
CA PHE A 47 12.43 9.49 19.12
C PHE A 47 13.88 8.96 19.02
N PRO A 48 14.93 9.77 18.79
CA PRO A 48 16.31 9.28 18.70
C PRO A 48 16.79 8.52 19.94
N GLU A 49 16.45 9.01 21.13
CA GLU A 49 16.83 8.36 22.38
C GLU A 49 16.06 7.05 22.57
N ALA A 50 14.74 7.05 22.35
CA ALA A 50 13.92 5.84 22.40
C ALA A 50 14.40 4.77 21.39
N GLU A 51 14.78 5.18 20.18
CA GLU A 51 15.37 4.30 19.17
C GLU A 51 16.65 3.63 19.68
N GLY A 52 17.53 4.40 20.33
CA GLY A 52 18.75 3.89 20.95
C GLY A 52 18.46 2.81 21.99
N GLU A 53 17.48 3.04 22.87
CA GLU A 53 17.06 2.10 23.89
C GLU A 53 16.46 0.82 23.29
N TYR A 54 15.56 0.93 22.30
CA TYR A 54 15.04 -0.26 21.63
C TYR A 54 16.12 -1.07 20.91
N ARG A 55 17.10 -0.42 20.28
CA ARG A 55 18.24 -1.11 19.65
C ARG A 55 19.07 -1.87 20.68
N LYS A 56 19.32 -1.30 21.87
CA LYS A 56 19.97 -2.01 22.98
C LYS A 56 19.15 -3.23 23.44
N ALA A 57 17.83 -3.08 23.57
CA ALA A 57 16.94 -4.18 23.92
C ALA A 57 17.00 -5.32 22.89
N ILE A 58 16.96 -4.99 21.59
CA ILE A 58 17.05 -5.97 20.49
C ILE A 58 18.40 -6.70 20.52
N ALA A 59 19.51 -5.99 20.81
CA ALA A 59 20.83 -6.58 20.90
C ALA A 59 20.95 -7.56 22.08
N LYS A 60 20.29 -7.27 23.20
CA LYS A 60 20.26 -8.14 24.38
C LYS A 60 19.36 -9.36 24.15
N ASN A 61 18.14 -9.16 23.66
CA ASN A 61 17.18 -10.23 23.44
C ASN A 61 16.68 -10.26 21.98
N PRO A 62 17.44 -10.85 21.06
CA PRO A 62 17.12 -10.83 19.63
C PRO A 62 15.92 -11.72 19.27
N VAL A 63 15.49 -12.63 20.15
CA VAL A 63 14.34 -13.53 19.90
C VAL A 63 13.01 -12.96 20.41
N ASP A 64 13.03 -11.87 21.16
CA ASP A 64 11.82 -11.19 21.62
C ASP A 64 11.28 -10.25 20.52
N PRO A 65 9.98 -10.36 20.15
CA PRO A 65 9.36 -9.46 19.19
C PRO A 65 9.09 -8.06 19.76
N THR A 66 9.02 -7.89 21.07
CA THR A 66 8.49 -6.69 21.74
C THR A 66 9.26 -5.42 21.36
N ALA A 67 10.58 -5.41 21.54
CA ALA A 67 11.40 -4.24 21.20
C ALA A 67 11.35 -3.90 19.71
N LYS A 68 11.28 -4.90 18.83
CA LYS A 68 11.18 -4.70 17.37
C LYS A 68 9.83 -4.09 16.99
N TYR A 69 8.75 -4.58 17.58
CA TYR A 69 7.41 -4.06 17.38
C TYR A 69 7.28 -2.62 17.90
N ASN A 70 7.81 -2.32 19.09
CA ASN A 70 7.77 -0.97 19.65
C ASN A 70 8.59 0.01 18.81
N LEU A 71 9.79 -0.38 18.37
CA LEU A 71 10.59 0.43 17.45
C LEU A 71 9.89 0.64 16.10
N ALA A 72 9.17 -0.36 15.59
CA ALA A 72 8.36 -0.21 14.39
C ALA A 72 7.24 0.82 14.57
N ASN A 73 6.53 0.79 15.70
CA ASN A 73 5.52 1.80 16.02
C ASN A 73 6.14 3.20 16.11
N ALA A 74 7.30 3.33 16.74
CA ALA A 74 8.01 4.60 16.86
C ALA A 74 8.42 5.17 15.49
N TYR A 75 8.91 4.31 14.58
CA TYR A 75 9.17 4.69 13.19
C TYR A 75 7.90 5.09 12.45
N TYR A 76 6.80 4.34 12.63
CA TYR A 76 5.51 4.65 12.01
C TYR A 76 5.00 6.03 12.43
N THR A 77 5.01 6.34 13.73
CA THR A 77 4.60 7.65 14.26
C THR A 77 5.53 8.78 13.79
N SER A 78 6.79 8.46 13.48
CA SER A 78 7.75 9.41 12.90
C SER A 78 7.70 9.46 11.37
N GLU A 79 6.68 8.86 10.75
CA GLU A 79 6.46 8.76 9.29
C GLU A 79 7.62 8.08 8.51
N LYS A 80 8.49 7.36 9.23
CA LYS A 80 9.59 6.56 8.68
C LYS A 80 9.08 5.17 8.29
N TYR A 81 8.21 5.17 7.29
CA TYR A 81 7.41 3.98 6.97
C TYR A 81 8.26 2.81 6.45
N ASP A 82 9.32 3.05 5.68
CA ASP A 82 10.17 1.95 5.20
C ASP A 82 10.87 1.24 6.38
N GLU A 83 11.43 1.98 7.32
CA GLU A 83 12.03 1.42 8.53
C GLU A 83 11.00 0.70 9.42
N ALA A 84 9.78 1.26 9.54
CA ALA A 84 8.69 0.63 10.26
C ALA A 84 8.34 -0.75 9.67
N THR A 85 8.21 -0.85 8.33
CA THR A 85 7.88 -2.15 7.68
C THR A 85 8.97 -3.21 7.91
N VAL A 86 10.24 -2.81 7.90
CA VAL A 86 11.36 -3.72 8.20
C VAL A 86 11.23 -4.23 9.63
N ARG A 87 11.02 -3.35 10.61
CA ARG A 87 10.92 -3.73 12.02
C ARG A 87 9.68 -4.56 12.34
N TYR A 88 8.53 -4.28 11.74
CA TYR A 88 7.35 -5.15 11.86
C TYR A 88 7.60 -6.54 11.26
N THR A 89 8.32 -6.61 10.13
CA THR A 89 8.70 -7.90 9.52
C THR A 89 9.60 -8.71 10.46
N GLU A 90 10.59 -8.08 11.08
CA GLU A 90 11.46 -8.75 12.05
C GLU A 90 10.68 -9.20 13.29
N ALA A 91 9.78 -8.36 13.81
CA ALA A 91 8.91 -8.71 14.94
C ALA A 91 8.04 -9.93 14.62
N ALA A 92 7.37 -9.94 13.46
CA ALA A 92 6.53 -11.06 13.03
C ALA A 92 7.32 -12.37 12.82
N LYS A 93 8.59 -12.28 12.38
CA LYS A 93 9.48 -13.43 12.18
C LYS A 93 9.82 -14.14 13.50
N VAL A 94 10.13 -13.38 14.55
CA VAL A 94 10.54 -13.95 15.85
C VAL A 94 9.37 -14.21 16.80
N ALA A 95 8.21 -13.60 16.55
CA ALA A 95 7.00 -13.81 17.32
C ALA A 95 6.60 -15.29 17.36
N THR A 96 6.28 -15.78 18.55
CA THR A 96 5.83 -17.16 18.77
C THR A 96 4.31 -17.21 18.95
N ALA A 97 3.73 -16.19 19.58
CA ALA A 97 2.29 -16.11 19.79
C ALA A 97 1.56 -15.61 18.54
N LYS A 98 0.38 -16.18 18.29
CA LYS A 98 -0.51 -15.71 17.20
C LYS A 98 -0.92 -14.25 17.38
N SER A 99 -1.13 -13.81 18.62
CA SER A 99 -1.49 -12.43 18.94
C SER A 99 -0.39 -11.44 18.54
N GLU A 100 0.87 -11.78 18.78
CA GLU A 100 2.04 -10.95 18.41
C GLU A 100 2.19 -10.89 16.89
N LYS A 101 2.11 -12.04 16.20
CA LYS A 101 2.13 -12.09 14.73
C LYS A 101 1.02 -11.25 14.13
N HIS A 102 -0.19 -11.37 14.69
CA HIS A 102 -1.34 -10.58 14.25
C HIS A 102 -1.06 -9.07 14.36
N LYS A 103 -0.63 -8.59 15.53
CA LYS A 103 -0.32 -7.15 15.74
C LYS A 103 0.75 -6.65 14.77
N ALA A 104 1.84 -7.40 14.61
CA ALA A 104 2.93 -7.01 13.72
C ALA A 104 2.48 -6.93 12.25
N PHE A 105 1.75 -7.94 11.75
CA PHE A 105 1.25 -7.93 10.38
C PHE A 105 0.13 -6.90 10.14
N HIS A 106 -0.71 -6.65 11.15
CA HIS A 106 -1.76 -5.63 11.06
C HIS A 106 -1.12 -4.24 10.87
N ASN A 107 -0.19 -3.87 11.76
CA ASN A 107 0.45 -2.56 11.67
C ASN A 107 1.37 -2.44 10.46
N GLN A 108 1.99 -3.55 10.02
CA GLN A 108 2.69 -3.56 8.72
C GLN A 108 1.74 -3.23 7.57
N GLY A 109 0.52 -3.77 7.58
CA GLY A 109 -0.51 -3.43 6.61
C GLY A 109 -0.88 -1.95 6.65
N ASN A 110 -1.08 -1.39 7.85
CA ASN A 110 -1.36 0.04 8.02
C ASN A 110 -0.20 0.89 7.47
N THR A 111 1.04 0.49 7.74
CA THR A 111 2.24 1.17 7.21
C THR A 111 2.26 1.16 5.69
N TYR A 112 1.95 0.03 5.05
CA TYR A 112 1.86 -0.04 3.59
C TYR A 112 0.70 0.79 3.01
N MET A 113 -0.40 0.95 3.75
CA MET A 113 -1.51 1.83 3.35
C MET A 113 -1.06 3.29 3.29
N GLU A 114 -0.30 3.77 4.30
CA GLU A 114 0.26 5.13 4.32
C GLU A 114 1.22 5.35 3.14
N GLN A 115 2.01 4.34 2.79
CA GLN A 115 2.89 4.37 1.62
C GLN A 115 2.17 4.22 0.27
N LYS A 116 0.84 4.02 0.26
CA LYS A 116 0.04 3.67 -0.93
C LYS A 116 0.53 2.40 -1.65
N LYS A 117 1.25 1.53 -0.94
CA LYS A 117 1.69 0.20 -1.41
C LYS A 117 0.58 -0.81 -1.16
N TYR A 118 -0.56 -0.62 -1.86
CA TYR A 118 -1.81 -1.32 -1.54
C TYR A 118 -1.73 -2.84 -1.73
N LYS A 119 -0.91 -3.32 -2.67
CA LYS A 119 -0.71 -4.77 -2.89
C LYS A 119 -0.02 -5.43 -1.69
N GLU A 120 0.99 -4.79 -1.15
CA GLU A 120 1.73 -5.21 0.03
C GLU A 120 0.86 -5.13 1.29
N ALA A 121 0.05 -4.07 1.41
CA ALA A 121 -0.94 -3.94 2.49
C ALA A 121 -1.93 -5.12 2.51
N VAL A 122 -2.46 -5.50 1.34
CA VAL A 122 -3.37 -6.66 1.21
C VAL A 122 -2.72 -7.95 1.72
N GLU A 123 -1.46 -8.21 1.40
CA GLU A 123 -0.77 -9.42 1.86
C GLU A 123 -0.45 -9.39 3.36
N ALA A 124 -0.06 -8.22 3.90
CA ALA A 124 0.15 -8.04 5.32
C ALA A 124 -1.14 -8.28 6.12
N TYR A 125 -2.27 -7.69 5.74
CA TYR A 125 -3.55 -7.92 6.42
C TYR A 125 -4.04 -9.35 6.30
N LYS A 126 -3.82 -10.04 5.18
CA LYS A 126 -4.10 -11.49 5.08
C LYS A 126 -3.28 -12.28 6.09
N ASN A 127 -1.99 -11.98 6.26
CA ASN A 127 -1.14 -12.63 7.27
C ASN A 127 -1.61 -12.34 8.71
N ALA A 128 -2.06 -11.12 8.98
CA ALA A 128 -2.67 -10.76 10.26
C ALA A 128 -3.94 -11.59 10.53
N LEU A 129 -4.84 -11.73 9.55
CA LEU A 129 -6.07 -12.52 9.69
C LEU A 129 -5.83 -14.04 9.77
N ARG A 130 -4.75 -14.56 9.17
CA ARG A 130 -4.33 -15.95 9.41
C ARG A 130 -4.01 -16.22 10.89
N SER A 131 -3.54 -15.19 11.59
CA SER A 131 -3.18 -15.28 13.02
C SER A 131 -4.37 -15.00 13.94
N ASN A 132 -5.22 -14.02 13.60
CA ASN A 132 -6.50 -13.76 14.26
C ASN A 132 -7.63 -13.56 13.23
N PRO A 133 -8.36 -14.64 12.87
CA PRO A 133 -9.41 -14.56 11.86
C PRO A 133 -10.64 -13.76 12.28
N LYS A 134 -10.77 -13.39 13.56
CA LYS A 134 -11.96 -12.71 14.11
C LYS A 134 -11.80 -11.19 14.22
N ASP A 135 -10.65 -10.65 13.87
CA ASP A 135 -10.41 -9.21 13.96
C ASP A 135 -11.17 -8.42 12.86
N ASP A 136 -12.20 -7.68 13.28
CA ASP A 136 -13.04 -6.87 12.38
C ASP A 136 -12.26 -5.70 11.76
N GLU A 137 -11.37 -5.07 12.53
CA GLU A 137 -10.57 -3.94 12.07
C GLU A 137 -9.64 -4.35 10.92
N THR A 138 -8.91 -5.46 11.06
CA THR A 138 -8.07 -5.99 9.98
C THR A 138 -8.90 -6.40 8.76
N ARG A 139 -10.08 -7.00 8.94
CA ARG A 139 -10.98 -7.33 7.81
C ARG A 139 -11.38 -6.08 7.06
N TYR A 140 -11.73 -5.03 7.79
CA TYR A 140 -12.07 -3.73 7.20
C TYR A 140 -10.88 -3.13 6.45
N ASN A 141 -9.71 -3.08 7.07
CA ASN A 141 -8.51 -2.51 6.44
C ASN A 141 -8.09 -3.33 5.19
N LEU A 142 -8.24 -4.65 5.21
CA LEU A 142 -8.05 -5.50 4.03
C LEU A 142 -9.03 -5.15 2.90
N ALA A 143 -10.29 -4.91 3.23
CA ALA A 143 -11.31 -4.50 2.27
C ALA A 143 -10.95 -3.17 1.61
N LEU A 144 -10.55 -2.20 2.44
CA LEU A 144 -10.11 -0.88 2.01
C LEU A 144 -8.87 -0.97 1.11
N ALA A 145 -7.85 -1.73 1.52
CA ALA A 145 -6.63 -1.95 0.74
C ALA A 145 -6.93 -2.54 -0.65
N LYS A 146 -7.82 -3.53 -0.73
CA LYS A 146 -8.24 -4.11 -2.02
C LYS A 146 -8.93 -3.09 -2.92
N LYS A 147 -9.80 -2.25 -2.35
CA LYS A 147 -10.51 -1.20 -3.10
C LYS A 147 -9.53 -0.16 -3.64
N MET A 148 -8.58 0.29 -2.81
CA MET A 148 -7.56 1.25 -3.23
C MET A 148 -6.66 0.68 -4.32
N LEU A 149 -6.27 -0.61 -4.21
CA LEU A 149 -5.51 -1.31 -5.25
C LEU A 149 -6.27 -1.37 -6.58
N GLU A 150 -7.57 -1.66 -6.56
CA GLU A 150 -8.40 -1.66 -7.77
C GLU A 150 -8.51 -0.27 -8.40
N GLN A 151 -8.65 0.78 -7.59
CA GLN A 151 -8.68 2.16 -8.06
C GLN A 151 -7.37 2.56 -8.73
N GLN A 152 -6.24 2.25 -8.10
CA GLN A 152 -4.90 2.50 -8.65
C GLN A 152 -4.72 1.81 -10.01
N GLN A 153 -5.13 0.55 -10.13
CA GLN A 153 -5.06 -0.19 -11.40
C GLN A 153 -5.87 0.47 -12.52
N LYS A 154 -7.08 0.95 -12.22
CA LYS A 154 -7.94 1.65 -13.19
C LYS A 154 -7.34 2.99 -13.63
N GLU A 155 -6.70 3.71 -12.72
CA GLU A 155 -6.00 4.96 -13.04
C GLU A 155 -4.79 4.70 -13.93
N ASP A 156 -4.00 3.67 -13.63
CA ASP A 156 -2.85 3.25 -14.44
C ASP A 156 -3.27 2.82 -15.86
N GLU A 157 -4.40 2.12 -16.00
CA GLU A 157 -4.97 1.75 -17.30
C GLU A 157 -5.40 2.99 -18.11
N LYS A 158 -6.16 3.92 -17.50
CA LYS A 158 -6.57 5.16 -18.15
C LYS A 158 -5.39 6.02 -18.60
N ASN A 159 -4.32 6.07 -17.80
CA ASN A 159 -3.12 6.83 -18.14
C ASN A 159 -2.34 6.19 -19.30
N LYS A 160 -2.36 4.86 -19.43
CA LYS A 160 -1.78 4.16 -20.59
C LYS A 160 -2.56 4.41 -21.87
N ASP A 161 -3.89 4.46 -21.82
CA ASP A 161 -4.71 4.73 -23.00
C ASP A 161 -4.58 6.19 -23.46
N LYS A 162 -4.53 7.16 -22.54
CA LYS A 162 -4.27 8.57 -22.88
C LYS A 162 -2.90 8.82 -23.52
N ASN A 163 -1.88 8.06 -23.14
CA ASN A 163 -0.57 8.17 -23.79
C ASN A 163 -0.54 7.53 -25.19
N LYS A 164 -1.39 6.53 -25.46
CA LYS A 164 -1.54 5.98 -26.81
C LYS A 164 -2.24 6.94 -27.77
N ASP A 165 -3.18 7.74 -27.28
CA ASP A 165 -3.85 8.76 -28.10
C ASP A 165 -2.91 9.94 -28.41
N LYS A 166 -2.06 10.36 -27.46
CA LYS A 166 -1.05 11.40 -27.71
C LYS A 166 0.07 11.00 -28.69
N ASP A 167 0.39 9.70 -28.78
CA ASP A 167 1.32 9.18 -29.78
C ASP A 167 0.68 8.99 -31.17
N LYS A 168 -0.66 9.04 -31.26
CA LYS A 168 -1.37 9.15 -32.54
C LYS A 168 -1.44 10.60 -33.02
N ASP A 169 -1.72 11.56 -32.14
CA ASP A 169 -1.76 12.98 -32.51
C ASP A 169 -0.38 13.51 -32.97
N LYS A 170 0.73 12.99 -32.42
CA LYS A 170 2.09 13.33 -32.89
C LYS A 170 2.51 12.67 -34.20
N LYS A 171 1.74 11.70 -34.71
CA LYS A 171 1.96 11.13 -36.05
C LYS A 171 1.18 11.86 -37.14
N ASP A 172 0.14 12.62 -36.78
CA ASP A 172 -0.62 13.44 -37.73
C ASP A 172 -0.03 14.85 -37.92
N ASP A 173 0.59 15.45 -36.89
CA ASP A 173 1.27 16.76 -37.03
C ASP A 173 2.52 16.76 -37.93
N ASN A 174 3.03 15.59 -38.32
CA ASN A 174 4.19 15.46 -39.21
C ASN A 174 3.84 15.14 -40.67
N LYS A 175 2.54 15.18 -41.02
CA LYS A 175 2.08 15.00 -42.41
C LYS A 175 1.64 16.29 -43.10
N ASP A 176 1.35 17.36 -42.36
CA ASP A 176 0.83 18.65 -42.88
C ASP A 176 1.88 19.74 -43.13
N LYS A 177 3.17 19.39 -43.24
CA LYS A 177 4.24 20.34 -43.62
C LYS A 177 4.89 20.09 -44.99
N LYS A 178 4.27 19.28 -45.85
CA LYS A 178 4.78 19.02 -47.20
C LYS A 178 3.71 19.19 -48.28
N GLU A 179 2.92 20.27 -48.27
CA GLU A 179 2.15 20.68 -49.44
C GLU A 179 1.77 22.17 -49.32
N GLY A 180 2.58 23.02 -49.93
CA GLY A 180 2.39 24.46 -49.90
C GLY A 180 3.57 25.19 -50.51
N ASP A 181 3.86 24.94 -51.78
CA ASP A 181 4.52 25.91 -52.65
C ASP A 181 4.41 25.44 -54.10
N ASP A 182 3.34 25.86 -54.77
CA ASP A 182 3.26 25.90 -56.22
C ASP A 182 2.30 27.03 -56.62
N LYS A 183 2.86 28.22 -56.84
CA LYS A 183 2.56 29.15 -57.95
C LYS A 183 2.96 30.58 -57.60
N LYS A 184 4.05 31.05 -58.21
CA LYS A 184 4.08 32.27 -59.03
C LYS A 184 5.48 32.48 -59.64
N ASP A 185 5.58 32.53 -60.97
CA ASP A 185 5.74 33.80 -61.68
C ASP A 185 6.07 33.60 -63.18
N GLU A 186 5.40 34.40 -64.02
CA GLU A 186 5.69 34.57 -65.44
C GLU A 186 6.69 35.73 -65.62
N LYS A 187 7.72 35.48 -66.43
CA LYS A 187 8.44 36.38 -67.35
C LYS A 187 9.16 37.63 -66.83
N GLY A 188 10.44 37.72 -67.17
CA GLY A 188 11.19 38.97 -67.33
C GLY A 188 12.70 38.77 -67.26
N ASP A 189 13.43 39.43 -68.14
CA ASP A 189 14.76 39.08 -68.65
C ASP A 189 15.92 39.88 -68.02
N GLU A 190 17.14 39.36 -68.22
CA GLU A 190 18.49 39.96 -68.14
C GLU A 190 19.04 40.61 -66.83
N GLY A 191 20.27 40.20 -66.45
CA GLY A 191 21.15 41.02 -65.59
C GLY A 191 22.26 40.27 -64.86
N GLU A 192 23.51 40.70 -65.07
CA GLU A 192 24.79 40.12 -64.64
C GLU A 192 25.12 40.06 -63.12
N LYS A 193 26.00 39.08 -62.80
CA LYS A 193 27.22 39.09 -61.95
C LYS A 193 27.18 39.16 -60.40
N ASP A 194 27.99 38.21 -59.88
CA ASP A 194 28.95 38.25 -58.76
C ASP A 194 28.54 37.97 -57.28
N LYS A 195 29.09 36.83 -56.81
CA LYS A 195 29.88 36.56 -55.59
C LYS A 195 29.23 36.18 -54.25
N ASP A 196 29.77 35.05 -53.74
CA ASP A 196 30.10 34.63 -52.34
C ASP A 196 28.94 34.67 -51.30
N GLU A 197 28.70 33.72 -50.39
CA GLU A 197 29.50 32.69 -49.73
C GLU A 197 28.55 31.71 -48.97
N LYS A 198 28.93 30.42 -48.91
CA LYS A 198 28.70 29.35 -47.90
C LYS A 198 27.36 29.19 -47.12
N GLY A 199 26.84 27.95 -47.18
CA GLY A 199 26.22 27.27 -46.02
C GLY A 199 25.12 26.23 -46.35
N ASP A 200 25.44 24.93 -46.20
CA ASP A 200 24.55 23.72 -46.21
C ASP A 200 23.22 23.86 -45.42
N PRO A 201 22.11 23.07 -45.62
CA PRO A 201 22.12 21.59 -45.68
C PRO A 201 20.93 20.76 -46.31
N LYS A 202 21.19 19.45 -46.53
CA LYS A 202 20.32 18.22 -46.45
C LYS A 202 19.19 17.91 -47.46
N ASP A 203 19.25 16.68 -47.99
CA ASP A 203 18.19 15.86 -48.63
C ASP A 203 17.74 14.71 -47.69
N ASP A 204 16.59 13.99 -47.80
CA ASP A 204 15.21 14.22 -48.26
C ASP A 204 14.45 12.85 -48.21
N LYS A 205 13.12 12.90 -48.39
CA LYS A 205 12.20 11.91 -49.05
C LYS A 205 11.58 10.70 -48.27
N LYS A 206 10.31 10.27 -48.46
CA LYS A 206 9.22 10.60 -49.44
C LYS A 206 7.86 9.88 -49.16
N ASP A 207 6.75 10.44 -49.70
CA ASP A 207 5.57 9.84 -50.44
C ASP A 207 4.64 8.78 -49.76
N LYS A 208 3.31 8.63 -50.02
CA LYS A 208 2.30 9.24 -50.94
C LYS A 208 0.85 8.74 -50.68
N GLY A 209 -0.16 9.56 -51.07
CA GLY A 209 -1.47 9.25 -51.73
C GLY A 209 -2.66 8.67 -50.92
N ASP A 210 -3.96 8.79 -51.27
CA ASP A 210 -4.77 9.55 -52.26
C ASP A 210 -6.29 9.15 -52.08
N LYS A 211 -7.25 9.98 -52.57
CA LYS A 211 -8.74 9.85 -52.78
C LYS A 211 -9.68 10.12 -51.57
N GLY A 212 -10.67 11.04 -51.58
CA GLY A 212 -11.77 11.36 -52.53
C GLY A 212 -13.06 10.66 -52.01
N ASP A 213 -14.23 11.23 -51.69
CA ASP A 213 -15.04 12.32 -52.26
C ASP A 213 -16.18 12.77 -51.29
N GLU A 214 -16.76 13.95 -51.59
CA GLU A 214 -18.13 14.47 -51.31
C GLU A 214 -18.61 14.72 -49.86
N GLU A 215 -19.43 15.74 -49.52
CA GLU A 215 -19.69 17.12 -49.96
C GLU A 215 -20.73 17.67 -48.94
N LYS A 216 -20.71 18.99 -48.69
CA LYS A 216 -21.77 19.85 -48.08
C LYS A 216 -22.03 19.76 -46.57
N GLU A 217 -22.36 20.83 -45.85
CA GLU A 217 -22.26 22.30 -45.96
C GLU A 217 -22.85 22.80 -44.61
N ASN A 218 -22.29 23.89 -44.05
CA ASN A 218 -22.92 24.87 -43.12
C ASN A 218 -23.47 24.37 -41.76
N GLU A 219 -23.49 25.11 -40.66
CA GLU A 219 -23.22 26.49 -40.23
C GLU A 219 -22.94 26.33 -38.71
N GLY A 220 -21.95 26.95 -38.09
CA GLY A 220 -22.01 28.36 -37.73
C GLY A 220 -23.03 28.61 -36.62
N ASP A 221 -22.64 28.47 -35.34
CA ASP A 221 -22.90 29.56 -34.39
C ASP A 221 -22.12 29.43 -33.09
N LYS A 222 -21.49 30.56 -32.74
CA LYS A 222 -20.88 30.85 -31.44
C LYS A 222 -21.92 31.59 -30.62
N GLU A 223 -22.09 31.25 -29.36
CA GLU A 223 -22.37 32.27 -28.35
C GLU A 223 -21.87 31.87 -26.96
N LYS A 224 -21.55 32.91 -26.20
CA LYS A 224 -20.71 32.99 -25.01
C LYS A 224 -21.55 33.29 -23.77
N ASP A 225 -20.96 32.99 -22.61
CA ASP A 225 -21.20 33.57 -21.27
C ASP A 225 -22.59 33.22 -20.65
N GLU A 226 -22.80 33.04 -19.34
CA GLU A 226 -22.19 33.62 -18.14
C GLU A 226 -22.61 32.83 -16.86
N LYS A 227 -22.02 33.25 -15.73
CA LYS A 227 -22.02 32.76 -14.32
C LYS A 227 -23.34 32.31 -13.66
N GLY A 228 -23.18 31.48 -12.61
CA GLY A 228 -24.08 31.49 -11.43
C GLY A 228 -23.90 30.31 -10.45
N GLU A 229 -23.28 30.55 -9.28
CA GLU A 229 -23.36 29.68 -8.08
C GLU A 229 -24.78 29.70 -7.47
N PRO A 230 -25.10 28.73 -6.59
CA PRO A 230 -25.53 29.16 -5.26
C PRO A 230 -24.94 28.37 -4.08
N LYS A 231 -24.78 29.09 -2.96
CA LYS A 231 -24.56 28.60 -1.60
C LYS A 231 -25.91 28.35 -0.93
N ASP A 232 -26.01 27.32 -0.10
CA ASP A 232 -27.08 27.17 0.89
C ASP A 232 -26.51 26.83 2.27
N ASP A 233 -26.67 27.79 3.19
CA ASP A 233 -26.56 27.65 4.63
C ASP A 233 -27.84 27.01 5.20
N LYS A 234 -27.72 26.05 6.13
CA LYS A 234 -28.77 25.81 7.13
C LYS A 234 -28.19 25.36 8.47
N LYS A 235 -28.33 26.25 9.45
CA LYS A 235 -28.28 25.98 10.89
C LYS A 235 -29.49 25.12 11.27
N ASP A 236 -29.28 24.18 12.19
CA ASP A 236 -30.31 23.84 13.17
C ASP A 236 -29.67 23.52 14.53
N LYS A 237 -30.28 24.07 15.58
CA LYS A 237 -29.92 23.89 17.00
C LYS A 237 -31.10 23.17 17.65
N GLY A 238 -30.85 22.04 18.29
CA GLY A 238 -31.78 21.40 19.22
C GLY A 238 -30.99 20.78 20.36
N GLU A 239 -31.18 21.31 21.56
CA GLU A 239 -30.67 20.80 22.83
C GLU A 239 -31.51 19.60 23.28
N ASP A 240 -30.88 18.60 23.88
CA ASP A 240 -31.48 17.79 24.96
C ASP A 240 -30.35 17.18 25.80
N GLN A 241 -30.30 17.59 27.07
CA GLN A 241 -29.53 16.95 28.14
C GLN A 241 -30.45 16.01 28.92
N LYS A 242 -29.98 14.80 29.25
CA LYS A 242 -30.28 14.13 30.52
C LYS A 242 -29.23 13.06 30.84
N ASP A 243 -28.83 13.10 32.11
CA ASP A 243 -27.73 12.38 32.74
C ASP A 243 -27.99 10.87 32.94
N GLU A 244 -26.92 10.07 32.97
CA GLU A 244 -26.73 9.05 34.02
C GLU A 244 -25.27 8.55 34.10
N GLN A 245 -24.84 8.24 35.34
CA GLN A 245 -23.47 8.07 35.80
C GLN A 245 -22.75 6.76 35.42
N GLY A 246 -21.42 6.85 35.22
CA GLY A 246 -20.44 6.09 36.00
C GLY A 246 -19.84 4.77 35.43
N LYS A 247 -18.67 4.86 34.77
CA LYS A 247 -17.50 3.96 34.94
C LYS A 247 -16.27 4.49 34.15
N PRO A 248 -15.03 4.34 34.67
CA PRO A 248 -13.86 4.97 34.07
C PRO A 248 -13.38 4.17 32.85
N LYS A 249 -13.12 4.86 31.73
CA LYS A 249 -12.42 4.32 30.57
C LYS A 249 -11.21 5.19 30.28
N ASP A 250 -10.05 4.73 30.74
CA ASP A 250 -8.77 5.08 30.11
C ASP A 250 -8.66 4.32 28.79
N GLU A 251 -9.33 4.81 27.75
CA GLU A 251 -9.03 4.46 26.36
C GLU A 251 -8.49 5.70 25.69
N GLN A 252 -7.16 5.72 25.57
CA GLN A 252 -6.36 6.69 24.85
C GLN A 252 -6.85 6.75 23.39
N ALA A 253 -7.74 7.70 23.10
CA ALA A 253 -8.30 7.90 21.77
C ALA A 253 -7.20 8.43 20.85
N GLN A 254 -6.68 7.57 19.98
CA GLN A 254 -5.85 8.01 18.86
C GLN A 254 -6.69 8.88 17.90
N PRO A 255 -6.10 9.93 17.29
CA PRO A 255 -6.80 10.74 16.31
C PRO A 255 -7.18 9.86 15.11
N ARG A 256 -8.47 9.82 14.78
CA ARG A 256 -8.93 9.11 13.57
C ARG A 256 -8.45 9.88 12.34
N PRO A 257 -7.71 9.25 11.41
CA PRO A 257 -7.33 9.89 10.16
C PRO A 257 -8.60 10.17 9.33
N GLN A 258 -8.78 11.43 8.96
CA GLN A 258 -9.88 11.89 8.10
C GLN A 258 -9.73 11.26 6.71
N GLY A 259 -10.68 10.40 6.34
CA GLY A 259 -10.66 9.61 5.09
C GLY A 259 -11.39 8.26 5.17
N GLN A 260 -11.88 7.87 6.35
CA GLN A 260 -12.55 6.59 6.58
C GLN A 260 -13.99 6.56 6.01
N LEU A 261 -14.38 5.43 5.41
CA LEU A 261 -15.76 5.16 4.94
C LEU A 261 -16.74 5.22 6.12
N SER A 262 -17.99 5.65 5.90
CA SER A 262 -19.00 5.68 6.98
C SER A 262 -19.23 4.28 7.58
N PRO A 263 -19.52 4.16 8.89
CA PRO A 263 -19.74 2.87 9.54
C PRO A 263 -20.75 1.96 8.85
N GLU A 264 -21.80 2.50 8.22
CA GLU A 264 -22.78 1.73 7.46
C GLU A 264 -22.19 1.17 6.16
N ARG A 265 -21.39 1.98 5.45
CA ARG A 265 -20.68 1.54 4.25
C ARG A 265 -19.62 0.50 4.61
N VAL A 266 -18.99 0.63 5.77
CA VAL A 266 -18.09 -0.39 6.34
C VAL A 266 -18.84 -1.69 6.59
N LYS A 267 -19.98 -1.65 7.28
CA LYS A 267 -20.80 -2.84 7.57
C LYS A 267 -21.27 -3.53 6.29
N SER A 268 -21.75 -2.75 5.32
CA SER A 268 -22.15 -3.26 4.01
C SER A 268 -21.00 -3.93 3.26
N LEU A 269 -19.79 -3.34 3.32
CA LEU A 269 -18.60 -3.90 2.70
C LEU A 269 -18.14 -5.20 3.39
N LEU A 270 -18.16 -5.23 4.72
CA LEU A 270 -17.84 -6.43 5.52
C LEU A 270 -18.83 -7.57 5.22
N GLU A 271 -20.12 -7.25 5.12
CA GLU A 271 -21.15 -8.22 4.76
C GLU A 271 -20.97 -8.75 3.33
N ALA A 272 -20.68 -7.86 2.37
CA ALA A 272 -20.38 -8.25 1.00
C ALA A 272 -19.15 -9.16 0.92
N MET A 273 -18.09 -8.86 1.69
CA MET A 273 -16.90 -9.71 1.77
C MET A 273 -17.19 -11.07 2.39
N ASN A 274 -17.92 -11.11 3.50
CA ASN A 274 -18.27 -12.36 4.17
C ASN A 274 -19.09 -13.27 3.24
N ASN A 275 -20.02 -12.67 2.47
CA ASN A 275 -20.79 -13.37 1.45
C ASN A 275 -19.91 -13.88 0.30
N GLN A 276 -18.90 -13.12 -0.14
CA GLN A 276 -17.95 -13.58 -1.15
C GLN A 276 -17.06 -14.72 -0.63
N GLU A 277 -16.56 -14.62 0.59
CA GLU A 277 -15.74 -15.66 1.21
C GLU A 277 -16.52 -16.97 1.37
N LYS A 278 -17.77 -16.89 1.84
CA LYS A 278 -18.68 -18.04 1.90
C LYS A 278 -18.86 -18.70 0.53
N LYS A 279 -19.11 -17.90 -0.53
CA LYS A 279 -19.22 -18.42 -1.91
C LYS A 279 -17.95 -19.12 -2.38
N VAL A 280 -16.77 -18.62 -2.02
CA VAL A 280 -15.49 -19.26 -2.36
C VAL A 280 -15.33 -20.57 -1.60
N GLN A 281 -15.66 -20.59 -0.31
CA GLN A 281 -15.60 -21.78 0.52
C GLN A 281 -16.53 -22.89 0.01
N ASP A 282 -17.76 -22.52 -0.37
CA ASP A 282 -18.74 -23.44 -0.97
C ASP A 282 -18.23 -24.03 -2.28
N LYS A 283 -17.59 -23.22 -3.14
CA LYS A 283 -16.96 -23.71 -4.38
C LYS A 283 -15.82 -24.68 -4.12
N ILE A 284 -14.98 -24.43 -3.12
CA ILE A 284 -13.88 -25.33 -2.74
C ILE A 284 -14.45 -26.64 -2.21
N ASN A 285 -15.46 -26.57 -1.33
CA ASN A 285 -16.12 -27.76 -0.77
C ASN A 285 -16.81 -28.58 -1.87
N ALA A 286 -17.51 -27.94 -2.80
CA ALA A 286 -18.13 -28.60 -3.95
C ALA A 286 -17.11 -29.27 -4.88
N LYS A 287 -15.92 -28.67 -5.08
CA LYS A 287 -14.82 -29.30 -5.82
C LYS A 287 -14.23 -30.51 -5.09
N LYS A 288 -14.09 -30.44 -3.76
CA LYS A 288 -13.65 -31.59 -2.93
C LYS A 288 -14.61 -32.77 -3.02
N VAL A 289 -15.92 -32.51 -2.98
CA VAL A 289 -16.96 -33.56 -3.10
C VAL A 289 -16.93 -34.23 -4.49
N LYS A 290 -16.58 -33.49 -5.55
CA LYS A 290 -16.42 -34.05 -6.91
C LYS A 290 -15.10 -34.82 -7.11
N GLY A 291 -14.19 -34.81 -6.14
CA GLY A 291 -12.82 -35.32 -6.26
C GLY A 291 -12.59 -36.79 -5.90
N ALA A 292 -13.62 -37.58 -5.58
CA ALA A 292 -13.46 -39.01 -5.30
C ALA A 292 -14.46 -39.86 -6.08
N LYS A 293 -14.26 -39.98 -7.41
CA LYS A 293 -14.72 -41.19 -8.11
C LYS A 293 -13.64 -42.25 -7.93
N THR A 294 -13.74 -43.03 -6.85
CA THR A 294 -13.07 -44.32 -6.79
C THR A 294 -13.61 -45.17 -7.94
N ARG A 295 -12.76 -45.46 -8.93
CA ARG A 295 -13.01 -46.57 -9.85
C ARG A 295 -12.92 -47.83 -9.00
N THR A 296 -14.06 -48.35 -8.59
CA THR A 296 -14.15 -49.74 -8.17
C THR A 296 -14.06 -50.58 -9.43
N ASP A 297 -12.86 -51.07 -9.73
CA ASP A 297 -12.68 -52.12 -10.71
C ASP A 297 -13.50 -53.32 -10.22
N LYS A 298 -14.60 -53.61 -10.92
CA LYS A 298 -15.39 -54.80 -10.68
C LYS A 298 -14.65 -55.97 -11.31
N ASP A 299 -13.93 -56.72 -10.50
CA ASP A 299 -13.54 -58.10 -10.79
C ASP A 299 -14.77 -58.99 -10.59
N TRP A 300 -15.40 -59.40 -11.70
CA TRP A 300 -16.12 -60.67 -11.87
C TRP A 300 -16.49 -60.86 -13.34
#